data_AF-A0A060N6J6-F1
#
_entry.id   AF-A0A060N6J6-F1
#
_cell.length_a   1.000
_cell.length_b   1.000
_cell.length_c   1.000
_cell.angle_alpha   90.00
_cell.angle_beta   90.00
_cell.angle_gamma   90.00
#
_symmetry.space_group_name_H-M   'P 1'
#
loop_
_entity.id
_entity.type
_entity.pdbx_description
1 polymer ?
#
loop_
_entity_poly.entity_id
_entity_poly.type
_entity_poly.pdbx_seq_one_letter_code
_entity_poly.pdbx_strand_id
1 'polypeptide(L)'
;LPPADVNATAETNRLLQRLYALAEKGVMFGHQDDLVYGYDWKYVDGGSDVKDVVGDYPGVAGFELAGIELGKNDFLYGVDFEQIIKQMKVFNAKGGVATISIHFYNPVSGKDAWDNSVKGIDKRLVEGGY
;
A
#
# COMPACT_ATOMS: atom_id res chain seq x y z
N LEU A 1 -2.18 0.59 -22.53
CA LEU A 1 -0.82 1.19 -22.48
C LEU A 1 0.12 0.22 -21.78
N PRO A 2 1.39 0.10 -22.17
CA PRO A 2 2.37 -0.69 -21.43
C PRO A 2 2.79 0.03 -20.13
N PRO A 3 3.34 -0.68 -19.13
CA PRO A 3 3.98 -0.04 -17.98
C PRO A 3 5.14 0.88 -18.41
N ALA A 4 5.44 1.89 -17.61
CA ALA A 4 6.59 2.77 -17.85
C ALA A 4 7.93 2.03 -17.75
N ASP A 5 8.01 1.01 -16.89
CA ASP A 5 9.14 0.09 -16.83
C ASP A 5 9.05 -0.92 -17.99
N VAL A 6 9.97 -0.80 -18.94
CA VAL A 6 10.07 -1.69 -20.12
C VAL A 6 10.44 -3.13 -19.76
N ASN A 7 11.00 -3.36 -18.58
CA ASN A 7 11.38 -4.67 -18.06
C ASN A 7 10.39 -5.19 -17.02
N ALA A 8 9.20 -4.59 -16.90
CA ALA A 8 8.16 -5.05 -16.01
C ALA A 8 7.86 -6.54 -16.23
N THR A 9 7.63 -7.27 -15.14
CA THR A 9 7.34 -8.72 -15.20
C THR A 9 6.11 -9.02 -16.04
N ALA A 10 5.97 -10.28 -16.48
CA ALA A 10 4.79 -10.71 -17.21
C ALA A 10 3.51 -10.54 -16.36
N GLU A 11 3.60 -10.78 -15.05
CA GLU A 11 2.53 -10.58 -14.07
C GLU A 11 2.09 -9.11 -14.00
N THR A 12 3.04 -8.19 -13.90
CA THR A 12 2.77 -6.74 -13.88
C THR A 12 2.13 -6.26 -15.18
N ASN A 13 2.61 -6.74 -16.33
CA ASN A 13 2.01 -6.43 -17.63
C ASN A 13 0.56 -6.93 -17.72
N ARG A 14 0.30 -8.17 -17.29
CA ARG A 14 -1.05 -8.75 -17.25
C ARG A 14 -1.96 -8.00 -16.27
N LEU A 15 -1.46 -7.58 -15.12
CA LEU A 15 -2.22 -6.78 -14.15
C LEU A 15 -2.68 -5.47 -14.78
N LEU A 16 -1.79 -4.72 -15.45
CA LEU A 16 -2.16 -3.45 -16.08
C LEU A 16 -3.24 -3.65 -17.16
N GLN A 17 -3.09 -4.67 -18.01
CA GLN A 17 -4.09 -5.01 -19.02
C GLN A 17 -5.44 -5.39 -18.39
N ARG A 18 -5.42 -6.18 -17.31
CA ARG A 18 -6.61 -6.55 -16.53
C ARG A 18 -7.30 -5.32 -15.94
N LEU A 19 -6.55 -4.35 -15.40
CA LEU A 19 -7.11 -3.12 -14.85
C LEU A 19 -7.85 -2.30 -15.91
N TYR A 20 -7.29 -2.16 -17.11
CA TYR A 20 -7.99 -1.50 -18.23
C TYR A 20 -9.27 -2.24 -18.61
N ALA A 21 -9.22 -3.57 -18.75
CA ALA A 21 -10.40 -4.37 -19.10
C ALA A 21 -11.49 -4.34 -18.00
N LEU A 22 -11.11 -4.24 -16.73
CA LEU A 22 -12.05 -4.12 -15.61
C LEU A 22 -12.68 -2.72 -15.54
N ALA A 23 -11.93 -1.68 -15.87
CA ALA A 23 -12.44 -0.30 -15.91
C ALA A 23 -13.59 -0.12 -16.92
N GLU A 24 -13.62 -0.93 -17.99
CA GLU A 24 -14.75 -0.96 -18.94
C GLU A 24 -16.01 -1.62 -18.37
N LYS A 25 -15.89 -2.42 -17.29
CA LYS A 25 -16.99 -3.18 -16.69
C LYS A 25 -17.57 -2.52 -15.45
N GLY A 26 -16.80 -1.66 -14.78
CA GLY A 26 -17.25 -0.96 -13.58
C GLY A 26 -16.10 -0.46 -12.72
N VAL A 27 -16.41 -0.25 -11.45
CA VAL A 27 -15.49 0.28 -10.45
C VAL A 27 -15.06 -0.83 -9.50
N MET A 28 -13.75 -0.94 -9.26
CA MET A 28 -13.24 -1.79 -8.19
C MET A 28 -13.30 -1.05 -6.85
N PHE A 29 -13.96 -1.65 -5.87
CA PHE A 29 -13.94 -1.15 -4.50
C PHE A 29 -12.59 -1.47 -3.84
N GLY A 30 -12.07 -0.51 -3.06
CA GLY A 30 -10.81 -0.64 -2.34
C GLY A 30 -10.92 -0.25 -0.87
N HIS A 31 -10.16 -0.95 -0.02
CA HIS A 31 -10.09 -0.68 1.42
C HIS A 31 -8.64 -0.75 1.91
N GLN A 32 -8.23 0.19 2.78
CA GLN A 32 -6.89 0.28 3.33
C GLN A 32 -6.76 -0.67 4.53
N ASP A 33 -5.65 -1.39 4.62
CA ASP A 33 -5.28 -2.31 5.71
C ASP A 33 -6.30 -3.45 5.98
N ASP A 34 -7.19 -3.73 5.02
CA ASP A 34 -8.34 -4.63 5.16
C ASP A 34 -8.00 -6.05 5.66
N LEU A 35 -6.84 -6.59 5.25
CA LEU A 35 -6.38 -7.93 5.64
C LEU A 35 -5.44 -7.90 6.86
N VAL A 36 -5.11 -6.72 7.37
CA VAL A 36 -4.13 -6.54 8.43
C VAL A 36 -4.82 -6.51 9.79
N TYR A 37 -5.89 -5.72 9.91
CA TYR A 37 -6.72 -5.60 11.10
C TYR A 37 -8.12 -5.09 10.73
N GLY A 38 -9.04 -5.21 11.67
CA GLY A 38 -10.36 -4.60 11.61
C GLY A 38 -10.71 -3.96 12.94
N TYR A 39 -12.01 -3.77 13.19
CA TYR A 39 -12.51 -3.09 14.38
C TYR A 39 -12.04 -3.73 15.70
N ASP A 40 -12.08 -5.07 15.79
CA ASP A 40 -11.78 -5.82 17.02
C ASP A 40 -10.79 -6.98 16.84
N TRP A 41 -10.14 -7.08 15.69
CA TRP A 41 -9.19 -8.14 15.38
C TRP A 41 -7.94 -7.61 14.66
N LYS A 42 -6.82 -8.34 14.78
CA LYS A 42 -5.54 -8.04 14.12
C LYS A 42 -4.83 -9.34 13.76
N TYR A 43 -4.32 -9.44 12.53
CA TYR A 43 -3.61 -10.61 11.99
C TYR A 43 -4.36 -11.94 12.06
N VAL A 44 -5.69 -11.91 12.00
CA VAL A 44 -6.49 -13.12 11.92
C VAL A 44 -6.48 -13.62 10.48
N ASP A 45 -6.14 -14.90 10.29
CA ASP A 45 -6.12 -15.51 8.97
C ASP A 45 -7.52 -15.43 8.34
N GLY A 46 -7.62 -14.71 7.21
CA GLY A 46 -8.87 -14.51 6.48
C GLY A 46 -9.82 -13.45 7.07
N GLY A 47 -9.34 -12.63 8.01
CA GLY A 47 -10.04 -11.47 8.53
C GLY A 47 -10.17 -10.37 7.47
N SER A 48 -11.33 -9.72 7.44
CA SER A 48 -11.65 -8.53 6.64
C SER A 48 -13.02 -8.03 7.08
N ASP A 49 -13.09 -6.81 7.63
CA ASP A 49 -14.36 -6.20 8.03
C ASP A 49 -15.29 -6.03 6.81
N VAL A 50 -14.72 -5.76 5.63
CA VAL A 50 -15.47 -5.69 4.37
C VAL A 50 -16.13 -7.04 4.09
N LYS A 51 -15.35 -8.13 4.12
CA LYS A 51 -15.87 -9.48 3.88
C LYS A 51 -16.92 -9.89 4.91
N ASP A 52 -16.75 -9.53 6.16
CA ASP A 52 -17.71 -9.88 7.21
C ASP A 52 -19.04 -9.15 7.05
N VAL A 53 -19.03 -7.95 6.46
CA VAL A 53 -20.25 -7.17 6.19
C VAL A 53 -20.93 -7.56 4.87
N VAL A 54 -20.18 -7.70 3.77
CA VAL A 54 -20.77 -7.88 2.42
C VAL A 54 -20.57 -9.26 1.81
N GLY A 55 -19.85 -10.16 2.48
CA GLY A 55 -19.64 -11.55 2.07
C GLY A 55 -18.45 -11.78 1.13
N ASP A 56 -17.71 -10.74 0.73
CA ASP A 56 -16.54 -10.85 -0.14
C ASP A 56 -15.47 -9.80 0.20
N TYR A 57 -14.21 -10.08 -0.14
CA TYR A 57 -13.10 -9.14 0.04
C TYR A 57 -13.22 -7.91 -0.88
N PRO A 58 -12.56 -6.79 -0.57
CA PRO A 58 -12.43 -5.70 -1.53
C PRO A 58 -11.67 -6.19 -2.78
N GLY A 59 -11.91 -5.55 -3.93
CA GLY A 59 -11.16 -5.85 -5.16
C GLY A 59 -9.73 -5.30 -5.11
N VAL A 60 -9.52 -4.22 -4.35
CA VAL A 60 -8.22 -3.57 -4.12
C VAL A 60 -7.96 -3.48 -2.62
N ALA A 61 -6.76 -3.81 -2.17
CA ALA A 61 -6.34 -3.60 -0.79
C ALA A 61 -5.13 -2.67 -0.75
N GLY A 62 -5.23 -1.61 0.06
CA GLY A 62 -4.12 -0.69 0.30
C GLY A 62 -3.29 -1.09 1.52
N PHE A 63 -1.98 -0.83 1.46
CA PHE A 63 -1.02 -1.10 2.52
C PHE A 63 -0.11 0.11 2.70
N GLU A 64 0.36 0.34 3.93
CA GLU A 64 1.19 1.51 4.29
C GLU A 64 2.57 1.09 4.79
N LEU A 65 3.63 1.76 4.32
CA LEU A 65 5.02 1.43 4.68
C LEU A 65 5.79 2.54 5.41
N ALA A 66 5.14 3.59 5.90
CA ALA A 66 5.82 4.70 6.57
C ALA A 66 6.72 4.24 7.72
N GLY A 67 7.93 4.80 7.76
CA GLY A 67 8.97 4.41 8.71
C GLY A 67 9.91 3.31 8.18
N ILE A 68 9.59 2.66 7.05
CA ILE A 68 10.51 1.72 6.40
C ILE A 68 11.83 2.38 6.01
N GLU A 69 11.78 3.66 5.61
CA GLU A 69 12.95 4.47 5.25
C GLU A 69 13.88 4.75 6.43
N LEU A 70 13.37 4.61 7.66
CA LEU A 70 14.11 4.78 8.90
C LEU A 70 14.64 3.45 9.45
N GLY A 71 14.43 2.34 8.74
CA GLY A 71 14.79 1.00 9.21
C GLY A 71 13.96 0.51 10.39
N LYS A 72 12.72 1.02 10.55
CA LYS A 72 11.78 0.50 11.54
C LYS A 72 11.29 -0.89 11.11
N ASN A 73 10.82 -1.68 12.09
CA ASN A 73 10.22 -2.99 11.84
C ASN A 73 8.70 -2.93 11.71
N ASP A 74 8.09 -1.84 12.15
CA ASP A 74 6.65 -1.62 12.14
C ASP A 74 6.26 -0.20 11.72
N PHE A 75 4.99 -0.07 11.34
CA PHE A 75 4.29 1.19 11.14
C PHE A 75 3.40 1.51 12.37
N LEU A 76 2.73 2.66 12.33
CA LEU A 76 1.70 3.15 13.26
C LEU A 76 0.84 2.00 13.80
N TYR A 77 0.56 2.04 15.11
CA TYR A 77 -0.17 0.98 15.84
C TYR A 77 0.51 -0.41 15.84
N GLY A 78 1.83 -0.45 15.63
CA GLY A 78 2.64 -1.67 15.71
C GLY A 78 2.30 -2.67 14.62
N VAL A 79 2.06 -2.17 13.40
CA VAL A 79 1.81 -3.03 12.25
C VAL A 79 3.14 -3.47 11.65
N ASP A 80 3.51 -4.73 11.88
CA ASP A 80 4.77 -5.33 11.40
C ASP A 80 4.82 -5.45 9.86
N PHE A 81 5.93 -5.02 9.26
CA PHE A 81 6.15 -5.10 7.82
C PHE A 81 6.17 -6.55 7.29
N GLU A 82 6.63 -7.53 8.07
CA GLU A 82 6.56 -8.94 7.68
C GLU A 82 5.11 -9.41 7.55
N GLN A 83 4.24 -8.94 8.44
CA GLN A 83 2.80 -9.24 8.35
C GLN A 83 2.18 -8.54 7.14
N ILE A 84 2.54 -7.29 6.85
CA ILE A 84 2.09 -6.61 5.62
C ILE A 84 2.48 -7.43 4.38
N ILE A 85 3.74 -7.87 4.28
CA ILE A 85 4.20 -8.71 3.17
C ILE A 85 3.40 -10.02 3.08
N LYS A 86 3.15 -10.69 4.22
CA LYS A 86 2.33 -11.91 4.28
C LYS A 86 0.92 -11.64 3.73
N GLN A 87 0.25 -10.59 4.21
CA GLN A 87 -1.12 -10.29 3.81
C GLN A 87 -1.23 -9.86 2.34
N MET A 88 -0.29 -9.07 1.84
CA MET A 88 -0.20 -8.73 0.42
C MET A 88 -0.08 -9.97 -0.47
N LYS A 89 0.78 -10.94 -0.10
CA LYS A 89 0.94 -12.20 -0.83
C LYS A 89 -0.34 -13.03 -0.82
N VAL A 90 -1.01 -13.13 0.34
CA VAL A 90 -2.30 -13.82 0.48
C VAL A 90 -3.36 -13.18 -0.40
N PHE A 91 -3.46 -11.84 -0.40
CA PHE A 91 -4.44 -11.11 -1.19
C PHE A 91 -4.20 -11.25 -2.71
N ASN A 92 -2.95 -11.11 -3.13
CA ASN A 92 -2.56 -11.32 -4.53
C ASN A 92 -2.84 -12.76 -5.00
N ALA A 93 -2.59 -13.76 -4.15
CA ALA A 93 -2.89 -15.16 -4.46
C ALA A 93 -4.41 -15.43 -4.64
N LYS A 94 -5.27 -14.60 -4.03
CA LYS A 94 -6.73 -14.61 -4.24
C LYS A 94 -7.16 -13.85 -5.51
N GLY A 95 -6.21 -13.24 -6.24
CA GLY A 95 -6.48 -12.45 -7.42
C GLY A 95 -6.87 -10.99 -7.14
N GLY A 96 -6.72 -10.53 -5.88
CA GLY A 96 -6.89 -9.14 -5.49
C GLY A 96 -5.74 -8.24 -5.95
N VAL A 97 -5.97 -6.93 -6.00
CA VAL A 97 -4.97 -5.94 -6.42
C VAL A 97 -4.42 -5.20 -5.22
N ALA A 98 -3.13 -5.37 -4.91
CA ALA A 98 -2.47 -4.62 -3.85
C ALA A 98 -2.02 -3.24 -4.35
N THR A 99 -2.20 -2.21 -3.52
CA THR A 99 -1.60 -0.87 -3.69
C THR A 99 -0.84 -0.48 -2.43
N ILE A 100 0.20 0.33 -2.59
CA ILE A 100 1.08 0.74 -1.48
C ILE A 100 1.12 2.26 -1.42
N SER A 101 0.93 2.82 -0.23
CA SER A 101 1.25 4.20 0.11
C SER A 101 2.46 4.27 1.04
N ILE A 102 3.12 5.42 1.05
CA ILE A 102 4.21 5.69 2.00
C ILE A 102 4.07 7.13 2.52
N HIS A 103 3.73 7.27 3.80
CA HIS A 103 3.80 8.53 4.53
C HIS A 103 5.21 8.77 5.07
N PHE A 104 6.14 9.12 4.17
CA PHE A 104 7.54 9.36 4.53
C PHE A 104 7.69 10.37 5.67
N TYR A 105 8.60 10.07 6.60
CA TYR A 105 9.02 11.03 7.60
C TYR A 105 9.76 12.20 6.93
N ASN A 106 9.59 13.38 7.47
CA ASN A 106 10.31 14.56 7.06
C ASN A 106 11.82 14.34 7.28
N PRO A 107 12.65 14.29 6.21
CA PRO A 107 14.04 13.88 6.33
C PRO A 107 14.93 14.96 6.97
N VAL A 108 14.44 16.19 7.14
CA VAL A 108 15.20 17.28 7.77
C VAL A 108 14.88 17.38 9.26
N SER A 109 13.60 17.36 9.63
CA SER A 109 13.19 17.48 11.03
C SER A 109 13.11 16.14 11.77
N GLY A 110 13.05 15.03 11.03
CA GLY A 110 12.85 13.67 11.56
C GLY A 110 11.43 13.39 12.07
N LYS A 111 10.46 14.28 11.83
CA LYS A 111 9.06 14.12 12.26
C LYS A 111 8.21 13.47 11.16
N ASP A 112 6.93 13.26 11.45
CA ASP A 112 5.98 12.61 10.52
C ASP A 112 5.71 13.44 9.24
N ALA A 113 4.95 12.83 8.33
CA ALA A 113 4.61 13.39 7.03
C ALA A 113 3.80 14.72 7.09
N TRP A 114 3.25 15.07 8.26
CA TRP A 114 2.50 16.31 8.46
C TRP A 114 3.38 17.46 8.97
N ASP A 115 4.65 17.22 9.30
CA ASP A 115 5.55 18.28 9.73
C ASP A 115 6.00 19.18 8.57
N ASN A 116 5.38 20.36 8.49
CA ASN A 116 5.68 21.42 7.54
C ASN A 116 6.54 22.56 8.13
N SER A 117 7.18 22.35 9.28
CA SER A 117 8.00 23.39 9.94
C SER A 117 9.26 23.78 9.15
N VAL A 118 9.77 22.87 8.31
CA VAL A 118 10.95 23.11 7.46
C VAL A 118 10.49 23.49 6.04
N LYS A 119 10.92 24.66 5.57
CA LYS A 119 10.63 25.13 4.19
C LYS A 119 11.69 24.63 3.21
N GLY A 120 11.30 24.48 1.94
CA GLY A 120 12.25 24.22 0.86
C GLY A 120 12.78 22.78 0.80
N ILE A 121 12.09 21.81 1.41
CA ILE A 121 12.46 20.39 1.38
C ILE A 121 12.50 19.87 -0.06
N ASP A 122 11.60 20.35 -0.92
CA ASP A 122 11.55 20.03 -2.35
C ASP A 122 12.88 20.30 -3.07
N LYS A 123 13.60 21.35 -2.66
CA LYS A 123 14.90 21.71 -3.23
C LYS A 123 16.06 20.88 -2.69
N ARG A 124 15.86 20.17 -1.57
CA ARG A 124 16.88 19.35 -0.91
C ARG A 124 16.87 17.89 -1.36
N LEU A 125 15.72 17.41 -1.82
CA LEU A 125 15.52 16.00 -2.20
C LEU A 125 15.81 15.70 -3.67
N VAL A 126 16.25 16.70 -4.43
CA VAL A 126 16.72 16.54 -5.81
C VAL A 126 18.23 16.35 -5.87
N GLU A 127 18.71 15.77 -6.97
CA GLU A 127 20.15 15.64 -7.22
C GLU A 127 20.84 17.01 -7.15
N GLY A 128 21.90 17.11 -6.34
CA GLY A 128 22.63 18.36 -6.10
C GLY A 128 21.92 19.39 -5.20
N GLY A 129 20.84 19.00 -4.51
CA GLY A 129 20.13 19.86 -3.57
C GLY A 129 20.96 20.31 -2.35
N TYR A 130 20.59 21.46 -1.76
CA TYR A 130 21.22 22.09 -0.59
C TYR A 130 20.21 22.67 0.41
#